data_AF-A0AAZ3R9R3-F1
#
_entry.id   AF-A0AAZ3R9R3-F1
#
_cell.length_a   1.000
_cell.length_b   1.000
_cell.length_c   1.000
_cell.angle_alpha   90.00
_cell.angle_beta   90.00
_cell.angle_gamma   90.00
#
_symmetry.space_group_name_H-M   'P 1'
#
loop_
_entity.id
_entity.type
_entity.pdbx_description
1 polymer ?
#
loop_
_entity_poly.entity_id
_entity_poly.type
_entity_poly.pdbx_seq_one_letter_code
_entity_poly.pdbx_strand_id
1 'polypeptide(L)'
;MQNSGRSHKWSCHGPGPTENISNLKKVLKGILDYNQEVLQQQINDFTLPDINLIGEHSDAAELGRMLQLILGCAVNCEQKQENIQTIMMLEESVQHVVMTAIQELKKTVEDLNDALVTKEEIAQRCHELDMQVAALQEERGSLLAENQILMERLNQSDSIEDLNSPVGRRHLQLQTQLEHLQEETFRMEAAKDDYRIHCRELEKELTELRGQNEELTSLADEAQTLKDEMDVLRHSSDKVSKLEVMVESYKKKLEDLGDLRRQVKLLEEKNTLYMQNTVSLEEEVRKANTTRGQLESYKRQVVELQNKLSEESKKTDKMEFEYKRLKEKVDSLQKEKDRMRSERDSLKETIEELRCVKAQKEQLSTGMVPLGSNEGSDSLAEEIITPEIREKLIRLQHENNMLKLAQEGSDNEKIALLQSLLEDANSRKNELETENSDDPDLFVADVVVSKREKLREVNSELQKKCAYIDDLEPKYTSSSQKVEELEEALKKKDEDMKQMEDRYKKYLEKAKSVIRTLDPKQNQGSAPEVQALKNQLQEKERMLHSLEKDYDKTKAQRDQEEKLIVSAWYNMGMALQKKAAEDRLASTGSGQSFLARQRQATSTRRSYPGHVQPTTAR
;
A
#
# COMPACT_ATOMS: atom_id res chain seq x y z
N MET A 1 9.32 -60.85 -47.65
CA MET A 1 10.31 -61.15 -46.60
C MET A 1 11.34 -60.03 -46.58
N GLN A 2 11.85 -59.69 -45.38
CA GLN A 2 13.13 -59.00 -45.08
C GLN A 2 13.61 -57.78 -45.90
N ASN A 3 13.94 -56.71 -45.14
CA ASN A 3 14.99 -55.68 -45.31
C ASN A 3 15.91 -55.78 -46.55
N SER A 4 16.32 -54.67 -47.17
CA SER A 4 16.88 -53.48 -46.49
C SER A 4 16.90 -52.24 -47.39
N GLY A 5 16.83 -51.04 -46.78
CA GLY A 5 16.99 -49.77 -47.49
C GLY A 5 18.46 -49.36 -47.61
N ARG A 6 18.89 -48.93 -48.80
CA ARG A 6 20.18 -48.23 -49.00
C ARG A 6 19.97 -46.72 -48.96
N SER A 7 20.27 -46.10 -47.82
CA SER A 7 20.39 -44.63 -47.74
C SER A 7 21.73 -44.19 -48.34
N HIS A 8 21.73 -43.12 -49.14
CA HIS A 8 22.94 -42.56 -49.76
C HIS A 8 23.78 -41.81 -48.73
N LYS A 9 24.83 -42.45 -48.18
CA LYS A 9 25.89 -41.73 -47.49
C LYS A 9 26.80 -41.03 -48.50
N TRP A 10 26.66 -39.72 -48.64
CA TRP A 10 27.74 -38.86 -49.13
C TRP A 10 28.87 -38.89 -48.10
N SER A 11 29.96 -39.62 -48.41
CA SER A 11 31.11 -39.73 -47.52
C SER A 11 32.07 -38.58 -47.77
N CYS A 12 31.78 -37.42 -47.17
CA CYS A 12 32.78 -36.37 -47.02
C CYS A 12 33.89 -36.91 -46.10
N HIS A 13 35.01 -37.37 -46.68
CA HIS A 13 36.22 -37.62 -45.92
C HIS A 13 36.74 -36.27 -45.41
N GLY A 14 36.63 -36.04 -44.10
CA GLY A 14 37.34 -34.94 -43.45
C GLY A 14 38.85 -35.17 -43.45
N PRO A 15 39.67 -34.14 -43.18
CA PRO A 15 41.12 -34.28 -43.11
C PRO A 15 41.52 -35.25 -42.00
N GLY A 16 42.66 -35.92 -42.17
CA GLY A 16 43.22 -36.79 -41.13
C GLY A 16 43.62 -36.00 -39.87
N PRO A 17 43.75 -36.63 -38.68
CA PRO A 17 44.11 -35.93 -37.44
C PRO A 17 45.38 -35.07 -37.59
N THR A 18 46.42 -35.61 -38.24
CA THR A 18 47.68 -34.91 -38.56
C THR A 18 47.49 -33.69 -39.46
N GLU A 19 46.52 -33.72 -40.36
CA GLU A 19 46.19 -32.62 -41.27
C GLU A 19 45.37 -31.53 -40.56
N ASN A 20 44.44 -31.92 -39.68
CA ASN A 20 43.74 -31.01 -38.78
C ASN A 20 44.73 -30.29 -37.84
N ILE A 21 45.65 -31.01 -37.21
CA ILE A 21 46.74 -30.45 -36.38
C ILE A 21 47.59 -29.45 -37.18
N SER A 22 47.93 -29.78 -38.44
CA SER A 22 48.69 -28.86 -39.32
C SER A 22 47.92 -27.58 -39.62
N ASN A 23 46.62 -27.67 -39.88
CA ASN A 23 45.78 -26.50 -40.18
C ASN A 23 45.50 -25.65 -38.94
N LEU A 24 45.22 -26.26 -37.80
CA LEU A 24 45.07 -25.58 -36.51
C LEU A 24 46.37 -24.85 -36.10
N LYS A 25 47.55 -25.44 -36.35
CA LYS A 25 48.86 -24.78 -36.14
C LYS A 25 49.04 -23.53 -37.03
N LYS A 26 48.55 -23.53 -38.27
CA LYS A 26 48.54 -22.33 -39.14
C LYS A 26 47.57 -21.27 -38.61
N VAL A 27 46.38 -21.67 -38.16
CA VAL A 27 45.36 -20.75 -37.64
C VAL A 27 45.82 -20.10 -36.33
N LEU A 28 46.34 -20.85 -35.36
CA LEU A 28 46.89 -20.27 -34.13
C LEU A 28 48.06 -19.33 -34.43
N LYS A 29 48.97 -19.69 -35.35
CA LYS A 29 50.06 -18.78 -35.73
C LYS A 29 49.50 -17.49 -36.33
N GLY A 30 48.57 -17.55 -37.28
CA GLY A 30 47.96 -16.37 -37.87
C GLY A 30 47.23 -15.47 -36.87
N ILE A 31 46.63 -16.07 -35.82
CA ILE A 31 46.04 -15.33 -34.70
C ILE A 31 47.12 -14.61 -33.88
N LEU A 32 48.22 -15.29 -33.52
CA LEU A 32 49.31 -14.69 -32.75
C LEU A 32 50.04 -13.60 -33.54
N ASP A 33 50.38 -13.87 -34.80
CA ASP A 33 50.97 -12.90 -35.73
C ASP A 33 50.07 -11.65 -35.84
N TYR A 34 48.74 -11.81 -35.98
CA TYR A 34 47.80 -10.69 -36.04
C TYR A 34 47.69 -9.90 -34.72
N ASN A 35 47.68 -10.56 -33.56
CA ASN A 35 47.68 -9.86 -32.27
C ASN A 35 48.95 -9.04 -32.08
N GLN A 36 50.11 -9.57 -32.47
CA GLN A 36 51.40 -8.90 -32.33
C GLN A 36 51.59 -7.76 -33.34
N GLU A 37 51.31 -7.99 -34.63
CA GLU A 37 51.59 -7.02 -35.70
C GLU A 37 50.48 -5.95 -35.86
N VAL A 38 49.21 -6.32 -35.70
CA VAL A 38 48.06 -5.43 -35.99
C VAL A 38 47.44 -4.86 -34.71
N LEU A 39 47.28 -5.67 -33.66
CA LEU A 39 46.67 -5.22 -32.39
C LEU A 39 47.70 -4.73 -31.36
N GLN A 40 49.00 -4.89 -31.64
CA GLN A 40 50.12 -4.52 -30.75
C GLN A 40 50.05 -5.14 -29.34
N GLN A 41 49.38 -6.30 -29.21
CA GLN A 41 49.18 -7.02 -27.94
C GLN A 41 50.10 -8.26 -27.90
N GLN A 42 51.05 -8.27 -26.96
CA GLN A 42 51.99 -9.40 -26.78
C GLN A 42 51.34 -10.51 -25.95
N ILE A 43 50.67 -11.45 -26.62
CA ILE A 43 50.08 -12.65 -26.01
C ILE A 43 51.18 -13.71 -25.76
N ASN A 44 52.12 -13.41 -24.86
CA ASN A 44 53.30 -14.25 -24.61
C ASN A 44 53.07 -15.31 -23.52
N ASP A 45 52.37 -14.98 -22.42
CA ASP A 45 52.16 -15.87 -21.26
C ASP A 45 50.70 -16.36 -21.12
N PHE A 46 49.86 -16.19 -22.15
CA PHE A 46 48.52 -16.80 -22.19
C PHE A 46 48.62 -18.33 -22.30
N THR A 47 47.67 -19.05 -21.72
CA THR A 47 47.56 -20.52 -21.87
C THR A 47 47.12 -20.89 -23.29
N LEU A 48 48.09 -20.91 -24.20
CA LEU A 48 47.91 -21.26 -25.61
C LEU A 48 47.18 -22.61 -25.75
N PRO A 49 46.14 -22.70 -26.61
CA PRO A 49 45.35 -23.91 -26.74
C PRO A 49 46.19 -25.07 -27.28
N ASP A 50 46.11 -26.25 -26.64
CA ASP A 50 46.84 -27.43 -27.11
C ASP A 50 46.16 -28.03 -28.36
N ILE A 51 46.67 -27.60 -29.52
CA ILE A 51 46.24 -28.03 -30.84
C ILE A 51 46.33 -29.56 -31.03
N ASN A 52 47.23 -30.25 -30.31
CA ASN A 52 47.34 -31.70 -30.41
C ASN A 52 46.14 -32.36 -29.71
N LEU A 53 45.71 -31.87 -28.54
CA LEU A 53 44.48 -32.32 -27.86
C LEU A 53 43.22 -31.99 -28.69
N ILE A 54 43.15 -30.82 -29.33
CA ILE A 54 42.06 -30.50 -30.28
C ILE A 54 42.06 -31.49 -31.45
N GLY A 55 43.21 -31.75 -32.07
CA GLY A 55 43.32 -32.54 -33.29
C GLY A 55 43.23 -34.06 -33.12
N GLU A 56 43.65 -34.60 -31.98
CA GLU A 56 43.65 -36.05 -31.69
C GLU A 56 42.47 -36.49 -30.81
N HIS A 57 41.95 -35.61 -29.95
CA HIS A 57 40.91 -35.94 -28.96
C HIS A 57 39.64 -35.08 -29.09
N SER A 58 39.63 -34.04 -29.94
CA SER A 58 38.51 -33.11 -30.10
C SER A 58 38.09 -32.44 -28.77
N ASP A 59 39.07 -32.08 -27.95
CA ASP A 59 38.82 -31.46 -26.65
C ASP A 59 38.10 -30.10 -26.79
N ALA A 60 36.90 -30.02 -26.23
CA ALA A 60 36.06 -28.83 -26.23
C ALA A 60 36.63 -27.67 -25.39
N ALA A 61 37.46 -27.95 -24.37
CA ALA A 61 38.07 -26.92 -23.54
C ALA A 61 39.22 -26.21 -24.27
N GLU A 62 40.08 -26.97 -24.97
CA GLU A 62 41.13 -26.40 -25.81
C GLU A 62 40.56 -25.70 -27.06
N LEU A 63 39.52 -26.28 -27.67
CA LEU A 63 38.79 -25.60 -28.75
C LEU A 63 38.12 -24.31 -28.25
N GLY A 64 37.60 -24.30 -27.02
CA GLY A 64 37.09 -23.11 -26.34
C GLY A 64 38.14 -22.01 -26.19
N ARG A 65 39.35 -22.33 -25.70
CA ARG A 65 40.49 -21.41 -25.65
C ARG A 65 40.86 -20.85 -27.02
N MET A 66 40.86 -21.70 -28.05
CA MET A 66 41.16 -21.26 -29.42
C MET A 66 40.09 -20.32 -29.99
N LEU A 67 38.81 -20.56 -29.69
CA LEU A 67 37.70 -19.66 -30.05
C LEU A 67 37.71 -18.35 -29.24
N GLN A 68 38.15 -18.37 -27.97
CA GLN A 68 38.30 -17.17 -27.13
C GLN A 68 39.37 -16.22 -27.70
N LEU A 69 40.48 -16.73 -28.22
CA LEU A 69 41.49 -15.91 -28.92
C LEU A 69 40.94 -15.31 -30.23
N ILE A 70 40.18 -16.07 -31.02
CA ILE A 70 39.53 -15.56 -32.25
C ILE A 70 38.51 -14.46 -31.91
N LEU A 71 37.69 -14.67 -30.87
CA LEU A 71 36.75 -13.69 -30.35
C LEU A 71 37.47 -12.41 -29.89
N GLY A 72 38.60 -12.55 -29.21
CA GLY A 72 39.49 -11.45 -28.83
C GLY A 72 39.92 -10.60 -30.01
N CYS A 73 40.42 -11.23 -31.09
CA CYS A 73 40.76 -10.53 -32.33
C CYS A 73 39.53 -9.82 -32.93
N ALA A 74 38.37 -10.47 -32.94
CA ALA A 74 37.14 -9.93 -33.50
C ALA A 74 36.61 -8.69 -32.75
N VAL A 75 36.78 -8.61 -31.43
CA VAL A 75 36.36 -7.42 -30.64
C VAL A 75 37.43 -6.33 -30.54
N ASN A 76 38.69 -6.63 -30.89
CA ASN A 76 39.78 -5.64 -30.89
C ASN A 76 40.07 -5.04 -32.28
N CYS A 77 39.72 -5.73 -33.39
CA CYS A 77 39.93 -5.28 -34.77
C CYS A 77 39.20 -3.96 -35.14
N GLU A 78 39.53 -3.39 -36.31
CA GLU A 78 38.89 -2.16 -36.82
C GLU A 78 37.36 -2.29 -36.96
N GLN A 79 36.89 -3.45 -37.42
CA GLN A 79 35.45 -3.76 -37.61
C GLN A 79 34.74 -4.20 -36.31
N LYS A 80 35.34 -4.03 -35.13
CA LYS A 80 34.78 -4.47 -33.84
C LYS A 80 33.33 -4.03 -33.57
N GLN A 81 32.90 -2.89 -34.09
CA GLN A 81 31.52 -2.42 -33.96
C GLN A 81 30.51 -3.38 -34.62
N GLU A 82 30.84 -3.95 -35.78
CA GLU A 82 29.98 -4.89 -36.51
C GLU A 82 29.94 -6.26 -35.81
N ASN A 83 31.09 -6.72 -35.30
CA ASN A 83 31.17 -7.95 -34.50
C ASN A 83 30.42 -7.81 -33.17
N ILE A 84 30.56 -6.68 -32.46
CA ILE A 84 29.83 -6.40 -31.21
C ILE A 84 28.32 -6.29 -31.47
N GLN A 85 27.88 -5.61 -32.53
CA GLN A 85 26.47 -5.58 -32.91
C GLN A 85 25.93 -6.98 -33.25
N THR A 86 26.72 -7.82 -33.91
CA THR A 86 26.36 -9.22 -34.18
C THR A 86 26.20 -10.02 -32.89
N ILE A 87 27.10 -9.84 -31.91
CA ILE A 87 27.00 -10.45 -30.58
C ILE A 87 25.72 -9.98 -29.85
N MET A 88 25.40 -8.68 -29.90
CA MET A 88 24.19 -8.11 -29.29
C MET A 88 22.86 -8.60 -29.91
N MET A 89 22.91 -9.27 -31.07
CA MET A 89 21.75 -9.91 -31.73
C MET A 89 21.62 -11.41 -31.41
N LEU A 90 22.52 -11.99 -30.61
CA LEU A 90 22.45 -13.38 -30.13
C LEU A 90 21.49 -13.52 -28.93
N GLU A 91 21.19 -14.77 -28.55
CA GLU A 91 20.41 -15.07 -27.35
C GLU A 91 21.16 -14.61 -26.07
N GLU A 92 20.45 -14.06 -25.08
CA GLU A 92 21.01 -13.49 -23.84
C GLU A 92 21.93 -14.46 -23.09
N SER A 93 21.59 -15.76 -23.09
CA SER A 93 22.40 -16.85 -22.54
C SER A 93 23.79 -16.95 -23.20
N VAL A 94 23.86 -16.75 -24.53
CA VAL A 94 25.10 -16.75 -25.31
C VAL A 94 25.85 -15.43 -25.15
N GLN A 95 25.13 -14.29 -25.11
CA GLN A 95 25.74 -12.98 -24.86
C GLN A 95 26.51 -12.96 -23.55
N HIS A 96 25.97 -13.55 -22.48
CA HIS A 96 26.63 -13.61 -21.17
C HIS A 96 27.94 -14.41 -21.22
N VAL A 97 27.95 -15.60 -21.84
CA VAL A 97 29.17 -16.43 -22.00
C VAL A 97 30.23 -15.71 -22.83
N VAL A 98 29.82 -15.06 -23.93
CA VAL A 98 30.71 -14.28 -24.80
C VAL A 98 31.30 -13.08 -24.03
N MET A 99 30.50 -12.38 -23.22
CA MET A 99 30.96 -11.25 -22.42
C MET A 99 31.99 -11.67 -21.36
N THR A 100 31.75 -12.76 -20.63
CA THR A 100 32.69 -13.31 -19.66
C THR A 100 34.02 -13.67 -20.33
N ALA A 101 33.98 -14.36 -21.48
CA ALA A 101 35.18 -14.73 -22.23
C ALA A 101 36.00 -13.51 -22.71
N ILE A 102 35.34 -12.39 -23.03
CA ILE A 102 36.00 -11.11 -23.36
C ILE A 102 36.59 -10.44 -22.12
N GLN A 103 35.91 -10.49 -20.97
CA GLN A 103 36.39 -9.92 -19.70
C GLN A 103 37.64 -10.65 -19.18
N GLU A 104 37.64 -11.99 -19.22
CA GLU A 104 38.80 -12.82 -18.86
C GLU A 104 40.02 -12.50 -19.74
N LEU A 105 39.81 -12.37 -21.06
CA LEU A 105 40.89 -12.07 -22.00
C LEU A 105 41.46 -10.66 -21.80
N LYS A 106 40.61 -9.66 -21.52
CA LYS A 106 41.09 -8.30 -21.20
C LYS A 106 41.92 -8.29 -19.93
N LYS A 107 41.41 -8.87 -18.84
CA LYS A 107 42.11 -8.89 -17.57
C LYS A 107 43.47 -9.60 -17.68
N THR A 108 43.53 -10.74 -18.36
CA THR A 108 44.80 -11.47 -18.53
C THR A 108 45.82 -10.74 -19.43
N VAL A 109 45.37 -9.88 -20.34
CA VAL A 109 46.26 -8.99 -21.10
C VAL A 109 46.70 -7.78 -20.26
N GLU A 110 45.85 -7.25 -19.39
CA GLU A 110 46.19 -6.19 -18.43
C GLU A 110 47.22 -6.70 -17.40
N ASP A 111 46.94 -7.80 -16.70
CA ASP A 111 47.83 -8.46 -15.74
C ASP A 111 49.22 -8.79 -16.35
N LEU A 112 49.29 -9.12 -17.66
CA LEU A 112 50.54 -9.41 -18.37
C LEU A 112 51.35 -8.17 -18.76
N ASN A 113 50.69 -7.05 -19.11
CA ASN A 113 51.42 -5.82 -19.44
C ASN A 113 52.15 -5.27 -18.20
N ASP A 114 51.51 -5.31 -17.03
CA ASP A 114 52.14 -4.89 -15.76
C ASP A 114 53.34 -5.79 -15.39
N ALA A 115 53.25 -7.10 -15.67
CA ALA A 115 54.36 -8.05 -15.52
C ALA A 115 55.52 -7.79 -16.50
N LEU A 116 55.24 -7.27 -17.71
CA LEU A 116 56.28 -6.87 -18.67
C LEU A 116 56.97 -5.56 -18.28
N VAL A 117 56.22 -4.55 -17.81
CA VAL A 117 56.78 -3.27 -17.33
C VAL A 117 57.71 -3.50 -16.15
N THR A 118 57.25 -4.19 -15.11
CA THR A 118 58.05 -4.48 -13.90
C THR A 118 59.30 -5.32 -14.20
N LYS A 119 59.24 -6.22 -15.19
CA LYS A 119 60.40 -6.98 -15.68
C LYS A 119 61.44 -6.07 -16.36
N GLU A 120 61.01 -5.07 -17.12
CA GLU A 120 61.93 -4.14 -17.80
C GLU A 120 62.54 -3.12 -16.82
N GLU A 121 61.79 -2.66 -15.82
CA GLU A 121 62.33 -1.88 -14.68
C GLU A 121 63.44 -2.64 -13.93
N ILE A 122 63.22 -3.94 -13.64
CA ILE A 122 64.24 -4.80 -13.01
C ILE A 122 65.47 -4.95 -13.91
N ALA A 123 65.28 -5.13 -15.22
CA ALA A 123 66.39 -5.25 -16.17
C ALA A 123 67.23 -3.97 -16.26
N GLN A 124 66.59 -2.78 -16.29
CA GLN A 124 67.27 -1.50 -16.22
C GLN A 124 68.04 -1.35 -14.90
N ARG A 125 67.43 -1.73 -13.76
CA ARG A 125 68.07 -1.64 -12.45
C ARG A 125 69.28 -2.58 -12.30
N CYS A 126 69.26 -3.76 -12.91
CA CYS A 126 70.44 -4.62 -13.01
C CYS A 126 71.57 -3.93 -13.79
N HIS A 127 71.26 -3.32 -14.93
CA HIS A 127 72.27 -2.64 -15.76
C HIS A 127 72.91 -1.44 -15.04
N GLU A 128 72.12 -0.65 -14.31
CA GLU A 128 72.64 0.44 -13.46
C GLU A 128 73.62 -0.07 -12.39
N LEU A 129 73.35 -1.23 -11.79
CA LEU A 129 74.20 -1.83 -10.75
C LEU A 129 75.50 -2.38 -11.36
N ASP A 130 75.44 -3.04 -12.53
CA ASP A 130 76.64 -3.49 -13.25
C ASP A 130 77.56 -2.32 -13.62
N MET A 131 77.00 -1.18 -14.06
CA MET A 131 77.78 0.03 -14.33
C MET A 131 78.43 0.61 -13.07
N GLN A 132 77.72 0.64 -11.94
CA GLN A 132 78.28 1.08 -10.65
C GLN A 132 79.41 0.16 -10.17
N VAL A 133 79.25 -1.16 -10.32
CA VAL A 133 80.27 -2.15 -9.96
C VAL A 133 81.51 -1.98 -10.85
N ALA A 134 81.36 -1.69 -12.14
CA ALA A 134 82.49 -1.42 -13.03
C ALA A 134 83.26 -0.15 -12.61
N ALA A 135 82.58 0.96 -12.33
CA ALA A 135 83.20 2.21 -11.90
C ALA A 135 83.96 2.04 -10.58
N LEU A 136 83.38 1.35 -9.59
CA LEU A 136 84.03 1.07 -8.30
C LEU A 136 85.27 0.14 -8.45
N GLN A 137 85.32 -0.71 -9.48
CA GLN A 137 86.51 -1.51 -9.78
C GLN A 137 87.65 -0.67 -10.37
N GLU A 138 87.33 0.32 -11.22
CA GLU A 138 88.32 1.26 -11.79
C GLU A 138 88.87 2.22 -10.72
N GLU A 139 88.01 2.75 -9.86
CA GLU A 139 88.41 3.58 -8.71
C GLU A 139 89.33 2.79 -7.75
N ARG A 140 88.94 1.56 -7.40
CA ARG A 140 89.77 0.66 -6.58
C ARG A 140 91.13 0.38 -7.23
N GLY A 141 91.18 0.18 -8.55
CA GLY A 141 92.43 0.00 -9.29
C GLY A 141 93.33 1.23 -9.20
N SER A 142 92.75 2.42 -9.36
CA SER A 142 93.44 3.70 -9.30
C SER A 142 94.03 3.98 -7.91
N LEU A 143 93.22 3.80 -6.84
CA LEU A 143 93.65 3.98 -5.45
C LEU A 143 94.76 3.00 -5.03
N LEU A 144 94.76 1.78 -5.57
CA LEU A 144 95.84 0.80 -5.33
C LEU A 144 97.15 1.22 -6.01
N ALA A 145 97.10 1.81 -7.21
CA ALA A 145 98.28 2.34 -7.88
C ALA A 145 98.85 3.57 -7.16
N GLU A 146 98.00 4.48 -6.70
CA GLU A 146 98.44 5.63 -5.89
C GLU A 146 99.09 5.20 -4.57
N ASN A 147 98.54 4.18 -3.89
CA ASN A 147 99.13 3.64 -2.66
C ASN A 147 100.56 3.11 -2.86
N GLN A 148 100.85 2.48 -3.99
CA GLN A 148 102.20 2.00 -4.33
C GLN A 148 103.17 3.19 -4.50
N ILE A 149 102.77 4.23 -5.22
CA ILE A 149 103.58 5.43 -5.44
C ILE A 149 103.84 6.18 -4.11
N LEU A 150 102.85 6.22 -3.20
CA LEU A 150 103.01 6.83 -1.88
C LEU A 150 103.97 6.04 -0.98
N MET A 151 103.93 4.70 -1.01
CA MET A 151 104.90 3.86 -0.30
C MET A 151 106.33 4.03 -0.85
N GLU A 152 106.50 4.11 -2.18
CA GLU A 152 107.82 4.37 -2.78
C GLU A 152 108.38 5.75 -2.39
N ARG A 153 107.53 6.78 -2.24
CA ARG A 153 107.93 8.11 -1.77
C ARG A 153 108.28 8.14 -0.29
N LEU A 154 107.53 7.45 0.56
CA LEU A 154 107.80 7.40 2.01
C LEU A 154 109.17 6.77 2.30
N ASN A 155 109.52 5.68 1.58
CA ASN A 155 110.83 5.05 1.65
C ASN A 155 112.00 5.94 1.17
N GLN A 156 111.74 7.12 0.59
CA GLN A 156 112.76 8.09 0.16
C GLN A 156 112.93 9.26 1.16
N SER A 157 112.00 9.46 2.10
CA SER A 157 112.04 10.59 3.06
C SER A 157 112.89 10.35 4.31
N ASP A 158 113.17 9.11 4.70
CA ASP A 158 113.79 8.73 5.98
C ASP A 158 115.31 9.02 6.10
N SER A 159 115.85 10.03 5.40
CA SER A 159 117.30 10.29 5.32
C SER A 159 117.78 11.67 5.82
N ILE A 160 116.98 12.39 6.61
CA ILE A 160 117.30 13.77 7.07
C ILE A 160 117.06 13.95 8.58
N GLU A 161 118.11 13.82 9.39
CA GLU A 161 118.05 14.00 10.87
C GLU A 161 118.69 15.32 11.41
N ASP A 162 119.39 16.12 10.59
CA ASP A 162 120.10 17.33 11.07
C ASP A 162 119.26 18.62 11.04
N LEU A 163 118.72 18.97 12.22
CA LEU A 163 117.89 20.16 12.45
C LEU A 163 118.58 21.52 12.22
N ASN A 164 119.92 21.63 12.30
CA ASN A 164 120.60 22.95 12.28
C ASN A 164 120.99 23.43 10.87
N SER A 165 120.85 22.58 9.86
CA SER A 165 121.03 22.93 8.45
C SER A 165 120.08 24.07 8.01
N PRO A 166 120.42 24.88 6.99
CA PRO A 166 119.45 25.72 6.28
C PRO A 166 118.23 24.92 5.77
N VAL A 167 118.42 23.62 5.47
CA VAL A 167 117.34 22.69 5.15
C VAL A 167 116.47 22.43 6.38
N GLY A 168 117.06 22.17 7.55
CA GLY A 168 116.35 21.97 8.82
C GLY A 168 115.52 23.18 9.24
N ARG A 169 116.02 24.41 9.05
CA ARG A 169 115.22 25.63 9.28
C ARG A 169 114.07 25.84 8.29
N ARG A 170 114.25 25.46 7.01
CA ARG A 170 113.13 25.42 6.04
C ARG A 170 112.12 24.32 6.40
N HIS A 171 112.60 23.15 6.84
CA HIS A 171 111.76 22.04 7.28
C HIS A 171 110.89 22.45 8.48
N LEU A 172 111.46 23.07 9.51
CA LEU A 172 110.71 23.60 10.66
C LEU A 172 109.68 24.68 10.25
N GLN A 173 110.02 25.57 9.31
CA GLN A 173 109.06 26.57 8.80
C GLN A 173 107.89 25.90 8.06
N LEU A 174 108.17 24.89 7.23
CA LEU A 174 107.14 24.11 6.52
C LEU A 174 106.34 23.25 7.50
N GLN A 175 106.95 22.74 8.57
CA GLN A 175 106.28 21.99 9.63
C GLN A 175 105.25 22.87 10.35
N THR A 176 105.61 24.08 10.79
CA THR A 176 104.62 24.99 11.43
C THR A 176 103.53 25.45 10.47
N GLN A 177 103.83 25.56 9.16
CA GLN A 177 102.78 25.80 8.15
C GLN A 177 101.86 24.59 7.97
N LEU A 178 102.40 23.37 8.03
CA LEU A 178 101.63 22.13 7.93
C LEU A 178 100.78 21.90 9.19
N GLU A 179 101.31 22.18 10.37
CA GLU A 179 100.58 22.18 11.65
C GLU A 179 99.40 23.18 11.60
N HIS A 180 99.62 24.41 11.12
CA HIS A 180 98.56 25.41 10.99
C HIS A 180 97.48 25.02 9.95
N LEU A 181 97.89 24.44 8.81
CA LEU A 181 96.95 23.92 7.81
C LEU A 181 96.17 22.69 8.32
N GLN A 182 96.77 21.88 9.19
CA GLN A 182 96.06 20.80 9.90
C GLN A 182 95.02 21.37 10.88
N GLU A 183 95.36 22.37 11.69
CA GLU A 183 94.41 23.07 12.57
C GLU A 183 93.23 23.67 11.79
N GLU A 184 93.51 24.34 10.66
CA GLU A 184 92.46 24.88 9.79
C GLU A 184 91.61 23.77 9.15
N THR A 185 92.23 22.67 8.72
CA THR A 185 91.51 21.50 8.19
C THR A 185 90.58 20.90 9.24
N PHE A 186 91.07 20.58 10.45
CA PHE A 186 90.23 20.05 11.52
C PHE A 186 89.09 21.00 11.91
N ARG A 187 89.32 22.32 11.90
CA ARG A 187 88.27 23.31 12.14
C ARG A 187 87.21 23.33 11.04
N MET A 188 87.61 23.19 9.77
CA MET A 188 86.70 23.12 8.64
C MET A 188 85.96 21.78 8.57
N GLU A 189 86.58 20.69 9.01
CA GLU A 189 85.93 19.38 9.17
C GLU A 189 84.89 19.39 10.28
N ALA A 190 85.19 19.98 11.44
CA ALA A 190 84.22 20.16 12.52
C ALA A 190 83.00 20.99 12.06
N ALA A 191 83.23 22.15 11.43
CA ALA A 191 82.15 22.97 10.89
C ALA A 191 81.34 22.25 9.80
N LYS A 192 81.98 21.46 8.93
CA LYS A 192 81.32 20.60 7.95
C LYS A 192 80.45 19.54 8.61
N ASP A 193 80.86 18.99 9.74
CA ASP A 193 80.07 18.02 10.50
C ASP A 193 78.90 18.66 11.26
N ASP A 194 79.07 19.87 11.81
CA ASP A 194 77.96 20.66 12.36
C ASP A 194 76.90 20.95 11.28
N TYR A 195 77.31 21.41 10.09
CA TYR A 195 76.39 21.59 8.95
C TYR A 195 75.75 20.26 8.51
N ARG A 196 76.50 19.15 8.52
CA ARG A 196 75.97 17.81 8.18
C ARG A 196 74.95 17.30 9.22
N ILE A 197 75.06 17.70 10.48
CA ILE A 197 74.05 17.42 11.50
C ILE A 197 72.81 18.29 11.23
N HIS A 198 72.99 19.60 11.03
CA HIS A 198 71.88 20.51 10.81
C HIS A 198 71.06 20.18 9.55
N CYS A 199 71.70 19.74 8.45
CA CYS A 199 70.98 19.25 7.28
C CYS A 199 70.07 18.05 7.60
N ARG A 200 70.51 17.10 8.44
CA ARG A 200 69.68 15.96 8.86
C ARG A 200 68.52 16.36 9.77
N GLU A 201 68.71 17.38 10.59
CA GLU A 201 67.65 17.95 11.43
C GLU A 201 66.55 18.57 10.54
N LEU A 202 66.95 19.38 9.55
CA LEU A 202 66.04 19.96 8.56
C LEU A 202 65.38 18.89 7.67
N GLU A 203 66.11 17.86 7.24
CA GLU A 203 65.55 16.70 6.52
C GLU A 203 64.48 15.98 7.36
N LYS A 204 64.75 15.78 8.66
CA LYS A 204 63.81 15.18 9.60
C LYS A 204 62.56 16.06 9.80
N GLU A 205 62.73 17.35 10.07
CA GLU A 205 61.61 18.30 10.16
C GLU A 205 60.77 18.33 8.87
N LEU A 206 61.42 18.28 7.69
CA LEU A 206 60.72 18.17 6.40
C LEU A 206 59.94 16.85 6.26
N THR A 207 60.43 15.73 6.78
CA THR A 207 59.65 14.47 6.80
C THR A 207 58.48 14.51 7.78
N GLU A 208 58.67 15.11 8.96
CA GLU A 208 57.60 15.25 9.96
C GLU A 208 56.49 16.19 9.48
N LEU A 209 56.84 17.31 8.83
CA LEU A 209 55.89 18.24 8.21
C LEU A 209 55.18 17.64 6.99
N ARG A 210 55.81 16.73 6.24
CA ARG A 210 55.15 15.98 5.16
C ARG A 210 54.12 15.01 5.71
N GLY A 211 54.48 14.20 6.71
CA GLY A 211 53.55 13.28 7.37
C GLY A 211 52.34 14.01 7.96
N GLN A 212 52.54 15.14 8.64
CA GLN A 212 51.44 15.98 9.14
C GLN A 212 50.53 16.52 8.02
N ASN A 213 51.09 16.83 6.85
CA ASN A 213 50.30 17.30 5.70
C ASN A 213 49.51 16.16 5.02
N GLU A 214 50.08 14.95 4.99
CA GLU A 214 49.42 13.73 4.53
C GLU A 214 48.26 13.34 5.48
N GLU A 215 48.48 13.39 6.80
CA GLU A 215 47.43 13.22 7.83
C GLU A 215 46.30 14.26 7.68
N LEU A 216 46.64 15.54 7.52
CA LEU A 216 45.66 16.61 7.31
C LEU A 216 44.89 16.46 5.98
N THR A 217 45.52 15.87 4.95
CA THR A 217 44.84 15.57 3.68
C THR A 217 43.86 14.41 3.86
N SER A 218 44.26 13.31 4.52
CA SER A 218 43.37 12.18 4.84
C SER A 218 42.15 12.65 5.65
N LEU A 219 42.36 13.50 6.66
CA LEU A 219 41.28 14.08 7.45
C LEU A 219 40.36 15.02 6.65
N ALA A 220 40.87 15.68 5.61
CA ALA A 220 40.05 16.49 4.70
C ALA A 220 39.18 15.62 3.77
N ASP A 221 39.72 14.51 3.26
CA ASP A 221 38.99 13.53 2.44
C ASP A 221 37.94 12.77 3.27
N GLU A 222 38.25 12.41 4.52
CA GLU A 222 37.27 11.88 5.49
C GLU A 222 36.16 12.90 5.79
N ALA A 223 36.50 14.18 6.00
CA ALA A 223 35.50 15.22 6.22
C ALA A 223 34.61 15.47 4.99
N GLN A 224 35.15 15.30 3.77
CA GLN A 224 34.39 15.44 2.53
C GLN A 224 33.48 14.22 2.27
N THR A 225 33.96 12.99 2.49
CA THR A 225 33.12 11.78 2.36
C THR A 225 31.99 11.75 3.39
N LEU A 226 32.25 12.09 4.65
CA LEU A 226 31.21 12.24 5.69
C LEU A 226 30.16 13.32 5.33
N LYS A 227 30.58 14.41 4.67
CA LYS A 227 29.68 15.45 4.18
C LYS A 227 28.79 14.94 3.05
N ASP A 228 29.33 14.16 2.12
CA ASP A 228 28.55 13.57 1.02
C ASP A 228 27.56 12.52 1.56
N GLU A 229 27.94 11.73 2.56
CA GLU A 229 27.00 10.88 3.32
C GLU A 229 25.89 11.71 4.00
N MET A 230 26.23 12.84 4.65
CA MET A 230 25.24 13.73 5.25
C MET A 230 24.24 14.29 4.22
N ASP A 231 24.68 14.61 3.00
CA ASP A 231 23.80 15.12 1.93
C ASP A 231 22.93 14.02 1.31
N VAL A 232 23.42 12.78 1.22
CA VAL A 232 22.60 11.59 0.91
C VAL A 232 21.53 11.37 1.99
N LEU A 233 21.92 11.45 3.27
CA LEU A 233 20.99 11.30 4.40
C LEU A 233 19.94 12.43 4.42
N ARG A 234 20.32 13.68 4.14
CA ARG A 234 19.37 14.81 3.96
C ARG A 234 18.37 14.53 2.85
N HIS A 235 18.81 14.09 1.67
CA HIS A 235 17.91 13.73 0.59
C HIS A 235 16.97 12.57 0.95
N SER A 236 17.45 11.60 1.74
CA SER A 236 16.61 10.51 2.26
C SER A 236 15.54 11.03 3.24
N SER A 237 15.88 11.99 4.11
CA SER A 237 14.97 12.61 5.08
C SER A 237 13.90 13.45 4.38
N ASP A 238 14.29 14.26 3.39
CA ASP A 238 13.38 14.98 2.49
C ASP A 238 12.35 14.06 1.80
N LYS A 239 12.80 12.86 1.39
CA LYS A 239 11.94 11.85 0.79
C LYS A 239 10.99 11.22 1.82
N VAL A 240 11.45 10.97 3.04
CA VAL A 240 10.60 10.51 4.15
C VAL A 240 9.51 11.54 4.46
N SER A 241 9.84 12.82 4.65
CA SER A 241 8.82 13.83 4.95
C SER A 241 7.81 14.07 3.82
N LYS A 242 8.20 13.87 2.55
CA LYS A 242 7.26 13.83 1.42
C LYS A 242 6.33 12.61 1.48
N LEU A 243 6.82 11.45 1.91
CA LEU A 243 6.01 10.25 2.15
C LEU A 243 5.06 10.44 3.35
N GLU A 244 5.51 11.04 4.45
CA GLU A 244 4.70 11.35 5.63
C GLU A 244 3.51 12.26 5.30
N VAL A 245 3.74 13.35 4.56
CA VAL A 245 2.67 14.25 4.08
C VAL A 245 1.67 13.52 3.19
N MET A 246 2.12 12.61 2.32
CA MET A 246 1.21 11.79 1.51
C MET A 246 0.41 10.81 2.36
N VAL A 247 1.03 10.13 3.33
CA VAL A 247 0.36 9.23 4.28
C VAL A 247 -0.72 9.98 5.07
N GLU A 248 -0.43 11.19 5.56
CA GLU A 248 -1.42 12.02 6.26
C GLU A 248 -2.60 12.40 5.34
N SER A 249 -2.32 12.71 4.07
CA SER A 249 -3.37 12.95 3.07
C SER A 249 -4.24 11.72 2.80
N TYR A 250 -3.71 10.50 2.98
CA TYR A 250 -4.45 9.25 2.85
C TYR A 250 -5.23 8.89 4.11
N LYS A 251 -4.71 9.18 5.32
CA LYS A 251 -5.48 9.06 6.58
C LYS A 251 -6.74 9.92 6.50
N LYS A 252 -6.61 11.20 6.13
CA LYS A 252 -7.76 12.10 6.01
C LYS A 252 -8.81 11.57 5.02
N LYS A 253 -8.38 11.07 3.85
CA LYS A 253 -9.31 10.43 2.88
C LYS A 253 -10.00 9.18 3.45
N LEU A 254 -9.36 8.43 4.34
CA LEU A 254 -9.98 7.29 5.03
C LEU A 254 -10.96 7.75 6.13
N GLU A 255 -10.71 8.86 6.80
CA GLU A 255 -11.65 9.51 7.73
C GLU A 255 -12.89 10.03 6.97
N ASP A 256 -12.69 10.76 5.86
CA ASP A 256 -13.75 11.24 4.97
C ASP A 256 -14.63 10.06 4.45
N LEU A 257 -13.99 8.94 4.06
CA LEU A 257 -14.69 7.70 3.66
C LEU A 257 -15.39 7.01 4.84
N GLY A 258 -14.87 7.15 6.06
CA GLY A 258 -15.52 6.68 7.29
C GLY A 258 -16.80 7.44 7.59
N ASP A 259 -16.79 8.77 7.46
CA ASP A 259 -17.98 9.60 7.62
C ASP A 259 -19.00 9.38 6.51
N LEU A 260 -18.56 9.20 5.25
CA LEU A 260 -19.48 8.84 4.16
C LEU A 260 -20.16 7.49 4.42
N ARG A 261 -19.45 6.48 4.96
CA ARG A 261 -20.05 5.19 5.38
C ARG A 261 -21.06 5.37 6.52
N ARG A 262 -20.78 6.23 7.50
CA ARG A 262 -21.73 6.58 8.58
C ARG A 262 -22.98 7.26 8.00
N GLN A 263 -22.81 8.17 7.05
CA GLN A 263 -23.92 8.86 6.38
C GLN A 263 -24.78 7.90 5.56
N VAL A 264 -24.18 6.96 4.82
CA VAL A 264 -24.91 5.90 4.09
C VAL A 264 -25.73 5.04 5.07
N LYS A 265 -25.13 4.56 6.17
CA LYS A 265 -25.85 3.76 7.17
C LYS A 265 -27.03 4.52 7.80
N LEU A 266 -26.87 5.81 8.08
CA LEU A 266 -27.96 6.67 8.58
C LEU A 266 -29.07 6.92 7.53
N LEU A 267 -28.76 6.83 6.24
CA LEU A 267 -29.77 6.91 5.17
C LEU A 267 -30.48 5.57 4.97
N GLU A 268 -29.78 4.44 5.12
CA GLU A 268 -30.36 3.09 5.11
C GLU A 268 -31.31 2.88 6.30
N GLU A 269 -30.92 3.30 7.50
CA GLU A 269 -31.77 3.31 8.71
C GLU A 269 -33.02 4.18 8.55
N LYS A 270 -32.90 5.35 7.91
CA LYS A 270 -34.07 6.20 7.58
C LYS A 270 -34.96 5.57 6.51
N ASN A 271 -34.38 4.95 5.48
CA ASN A 271 -35.13 4.32 4.40
C ASN A 271 -35.92 3.10 4.91
N THR A 272 -35.30 2.27 5.75
CA THR A 272 -35.98 1.15 6.42
C THR A 272 -37.08 1.62 7.37
N LEU A 273 -36.89 2.73 8.09
CA LEU A 273 -37.95 3.36 8.90
C LEU A 273 -39.13 3.85 8.02
N TYR A 274 -38.85 4.51 6.89
CA TYR A 274 -39.90 4.94 5.95
C TYR A 274 -40.65 3.76 5.33
N MET A 275 -39.95 2.65 5.02
CA MET A 275 -40.56 1.42 4.54
C MET A 275 -41.48 0.78 5.59
N GLN A 276 -41.04 0.67 6.85
CA GLN A 276 -41.86 0.18 7.97
C GLN A 276 -43.11 1.06 8.18
N ASN A 277 -42.95 2.38 8.17
CA ASN A 277 -44.05 3.32 8.29
C ASN A 277 -45.05 3.21 7.12
N THR A 278 -44.55 2.99 5.89
CA THR A 278 -45.39 2.76 4.71
C THR A 278 -46.23 1.49 4.86
N VAL A 279 -45.62 0.37 5.28
CA VAL A 279 -46.33 -0.88 5.56
C VAL A 279 -47.38 -0.71 6.67
N SER A 280 -47.08 0.06 7.72
CA SER A 280 -48.05 0.38 8.79
C SER A 280 -49.23 1.21 8.28
N LEU A 281 -49.00 2.17 7.38
CA LEU A 281 -50.08 2.94 6.76
C LEU A 281 -50.91 2.08 5.79
N GLU A 282 -50.28 1.16 5.04
CA GLU A 282 -50.99 0.18 4.22
C GLU A 282 -51.85 -0.77 5.07
N GLU A 283 -51.39 -1.18 6.25
CA GLU A 283 -52.17 -1.93 7.23
C GLU A 283 -53.41 -1.15 7.70
N GLU A 284 -53.25 0.12 8.04
CA GLU A 284 -54.35 0.99 8.47
C GLU A 284 -55.35 1.22 7.34
N VAL A 285 -54.88 1.47 6.12
CA VAL A 285 -55.74 1.54 4.92
C VAL A 285 -56.47 0.21 4.67
N ARG A 286 -55.85 -0.94 4.93
CA ARG A 286 -56.50 -2.27 4.84
C ARG A 286 -57.63 -2.41 5.88
N LYS A 287 -57.38 -2.00 7.12
CA LYS A 287 -58.35 -2.00 8.24
C LYS A 287 -59.49 -0.99 8.00
N ALA A 288 -59.19 0.17 7.43
CA ALA A 288 -60.19 1.16 7.00
C ALA A 288 -61.05 0.64 5.84
N ASN A 289 -60.48 -0.14 4.92
CA ASN A 289 -61.24 -0.74 3.82
C ASN A 289 -62.15 -1.88 4.25
N THR A 290 -61.76 -2.73 5.22
CA THR A 290 -62.66 -3.79 5.74
C THR A 290 -63.82 -3.20 6.53
N THR A 291 -63.56 -2.22 7.40
CA THR A 291 -64.61 -1.48 8.15
C THR A 291 -65.53 -0.67 7.22
N ARG A 292 -64.99 -0.05 6.15
CA ARG A 292 -65.80 0.55 5.09
C ARG A 292 -66.68 -0.47 4.36
N GLY A 293 -66.18 -1.68 4.09
CA GLY A 293 -66.97 -2.78 3.52
C GLY A 293 -68.12 -3.23 4.41
N GLN A 294 -67.87 -3.33 5.73
CA GLN A 294 -68.92 -3.60 6.73
C GLN A 294 -69.96 -2.47 6.78
N LEU A 295 -69.53 -1.20 6.77
CA LEU A 295 -70.44 -0.06 6.73
C LEU A 295 -71.33 -0.08 5.47
N GLU A 296 -70.79 -0.44 4.31
CA GLU A 296 -71.56 -0.55 3.07
C GLU A 296 -72.55 -1.73 3.07
N SER A 297 -72.25 -2.83 3.75
CA SER A 297 -73.22 -3.92 3.95
C SER A 297 -74.34 -3.52 4.92
N TYR A 298 -74.02 -2.80 6.02
CA TYR A 298 -75.04 -2.27 6.92
C TYR A 298 -75.93 -1.21 6.24
N LYS A 299 -75.38 -0.32 5.41
CA LYS A 299 -76.18 0.60 4.58
C LYS A 299 -77.15 -0.16 3.68
N ARG A 300 -76.70 -1.25 3.03
CA ARG A 300 -77.57 -2.08 2.18
C ARG A 300 -78.69 -2.74 2.98
N GLN A 301 -78.38 -3.31 4.15
CA GLN A 301 -79.39 -3.86 5.06
C GLN A 301 -80.42 -2.81 5.50
N VAL A 302 -79.98 -1.59 5.81
CA VAL A 302 -80.89 -0.47 6.16
C VAL A 302 -81.82 -0.13 4.99
N VAL A 303 -81.31 -0.06 3.75
CA VAL A 303 -82.14 0.19 2.56
C VAL A 303 -83.11 -0.98 2.29
N GLU A 304 -82.68 -2.22 2.45
CA GLU A 304 -83.57 -3.39 2.34
C GLU A 304 -84.68 -3.40 3.40
N LEU A 305 -84.36 -3.02 4.65
CA LEU A 305 -85.33 -2.87 5.73
C LEU A 305 -86.29 -1.69 5.48
N GLN A 306 -85.81 -0.56 4.96
CA GLN A 306 -86.66 0.55 4.55
C GLN A 306 -87.60 0.17 3.38
N ASN A 307 -87.12 -0.60 2.41
CA ASN A 307 -87.95 -1.11 1.31
C ASN A 307 -89.05 -2.04 1.85
N LYS A 308 -88.70 -3.04 2.66
CA LYS A 308 -89.66 -3.95 3.33
C LYS A 308 -90.67 -3.20 4.19
N LEU A 309 -90.23 -2.21 4.96
CA LEU A 309 -91.11 -1.33 5.74
C LEU A 309 -92.08 -0.55 4.84
N SER A 310 -91.61 -0.07 3.68
CA SER A 310 -92.48 0.60 2.69
C SER A 310 -93.49 -0.35 2.05
N GLU A 311 -93.15 -1.63 1.89
CA GLU A 311 -94.02 -2.66 1.31
C GLU A 311 -95.10 -3.10 2.29
N GLU A 312 -94.74 -3.36 3.55
CA GLU A 312 -95.71 -3.63 4.61
C GLU A 312 -96.58 -2.39 4.93
N SER A 313 -96.06 -1.16 4.79
CA SER A 313 -96.89 0.05 4.82
C SER A 313 -97.92 0.03 3.68
N LYS A 314 -97.50 -0.10 2.42
CA LYS A 314 -98.39 -0.17 1.24
C LYS A 314 -99.41 -1.32 1.33
N LYS A 315 -99.06 -2.40 2.01
CA LYS A 315 -99.94 -3.56 2.27
C LYS A 315 -100.94 -3.26 3.39
N THR A 316 -100.53 -2.55 4.44
CA THR A 316 -101.43 -2.01 5.47
C THR A 316 -102.40 -1.01 4.86
N ASP A 317 -101.94 -0.06 4.03
CA ASP A 317 -102.77 0.91 3.32
C ASP A 317 -103.85 0.23 2.45
N LYS A 318 -103.46 -0.82 1.72
CA LYS A 318 -104.39 -1.66 0.95
C LYS A 318 -105.42 -2.36 1.83
N MET A 319 -104.98 -3.00 2.93
CA MET A 319 -105.87 -3.70 3.85
C MET A 319 -106.83 -2.73 4.55
N GLU A 320 -106.39 -1.51 4.88
CA GLU A 320 -107.25 -0.47 5.44
C GLU A 320 -108.29 0.02 4.40
N PHE A 321 -107.91 0.16 3.13
CA PHE A 321 -108.84 0.48 2.05
C PHE A 321 -109.86 -0.64 1.82
N GLU A 322 -109.43 -1.91 1.79
CA GLU A 322 -110.35 -3.04 1.65
C GLU A 322 -111.27 -3.19 2.86
N TYR A 323 -110.76 -2.96 4.09
CA TYR A 323 -111.56 -2.90 5.31
C TYR A 323 -112.60 -1.77 5.24
N LYS A 324 -112.23 -0.56 4.80
CA LYS A 324 -113.17 0.56 4.59
C LYS A 324 -114.25 0.19 3.58
N ARG A 325 -113.88 -0.33 2.41
CA ARG A 325 -114.83 -0.80 1.37
C ARG A 325 -115.77 -1.90 1.88
N LEU A 326 -115.25 -2.87 2.65
CA LEU A 326 -116.06 -3.93 3.27
C LEU A 326 -116.99 -3.38 4.34
N LYS A 327 -116.52 -2.44 5.17
CA LYS A 327 -117.32 -1.76 6.19
C LYS A 327 -118.44 -0.94 5.55
N GLU A 328 -118.16 -0.15 4.52
CA GLU A 328 -119.17 0.58 3.74
C GLU A 328 -120.22 -0.36 3.15
N LYS A 329 -119.80 -1.53 2.63
CA LYS A 329 -120.73 -2.56 2.15
C LYS A 329 -121.58 -3.15 3.28
N VAL A 330 -121.00 -3.44 4.45
CA VAL A 330 -121.74 -3.89 5.63
C VAL A 330 -122.71 -2.83 6.12
N ASP A 331 -122.32 -1.55 6.17
CA ASP A 331 -123.16 -0.42 6.55
C ASP A 331 -124.30 -0.20 5.53
N SER A 332 -124.07 -0.47 4.23
CA SER A 332 -125.11 -0.42 3.20
C SER A 332 -126.11 -1.57 3.32
N LEU A 333 -125.64 -2.80 3.51
CA LEU A 333 -126.49 -3.98 3.75
C LEU A 333 -127.23 -3.87 5.10
N GLN A 334 -126.64 -3.19 6.09
CA GLN A 334 -127.29 -2.93 7.37
C GLN A 334 -128.45 -1.94 7.20
N LYS A 335 -128.26 -0.85 6.44
CA LYS A 335 -129.33 0.09 6.07
C LYS A 335 -130.42 -0.58 5.25
N GLU A 336 -130.06 -1.45 4.30
CA GLU A 336 -131.02 -2.22 3.51
C GLU A 336 -131.80 -3.21 4.37
N LYS A 337 -131.14 -3.98 5.25
CA LYS A 337 -131.78 -4.88 6.21
C LYS A 337 -132.73 -4.14 7.15
N ASP A 338 -132.35 -2.96 7.63
CA ASP A 338 -133.20 -2.18 8.53
C ASP A 338 -134.35 -1.51 7.78
N ARG A 339 -134.17 -1.11 6.51
CA ARG A 339 -135.27 -0.73 5.61
C ARG A 339 -136.23 -1.90 5.38
N MET A 340 -135.75 -3.09 5.05
CA MET A 340 -136.58 -4.28 4.86
C MET A 340 -137.29 -4.71 6.15
N ARG A 341 -136.70 -4.44 7.32
CA ARG A 341 -137.38 -4.58 8.63
C ARG A 341 -138.51 -3.57 8.78
N SER A 342 -138.29 -2.30 8.46
CA SER A 342 -139.32 -1.26 8.48
C SER A 342 -140.46 -1.57 7.51
N GLU A 343 -140.16 -1.93 6.26
CA GLU A 343 -141.18 -2.32 5.26
C GLU A 343 -141.97 -3.56 5.72
N ARG A 344 -141.29 -4.58 6.28
CA ARG A 344 -141.93 -5.74 6.92
C ARG A 344 -142.84 -5.33 8.08
N ASP A 345 -142.41 -4.39 8.92
CA ASP A 345 -143.16 -4.00 10.12
C ASP A 345 -144.36 -3.09 9.77
N SER A 346 -144.26 -2.22 8.76
CA SER A 346 -145.41 -1.54 8.15
C SER A 346 -146.36 -2.53 7.44
N LEU A 347 -145.84 -3.59 6.83
CA LEU A 347 -146.68 -4.67 6.28
C LEU A 347 -147.38 -5.47 7.39
N LYS A 348 -146.75 -5.69 8.55
CA LYS A 348 -147.46 -6.24 9.73
C LYS A 348 -148.55 -5.29 10.23
N GLU A 349 -148.24 -4.00 10.32
CA GLU A 349 -149.18 -2.96 10.75
C GLU A 349 -150.42 -2.96 9.84
N THR A 350 -150.26 -2.93 8.51
CA THR A 350 -151.40 -3.06 7.57
C THR A 350 -152.10 -4.43 7.64
N ILE A 351 -151.40 -5.53 7.95
CA ILE A 351 -152.03 -6.83 8.22
C ILE A 351 -152.84 -6.81 9.52
N GLU A 352 -152.41 -6.05 10.54
CA GLU A 352 -153.09 -5.89 11.82
C GLU A 352 -154.27 -4.92 11.71
N GLU A 353 -154.17 -3.86 10.90
CA GLU A 353 -155.31 -3.04 10.45
C GLU A 353 -156.33 -3.89 9.68
N LEU A 354 -155.91 -4.70 8.71
CA LEU A 354 -156.81 -5.59 7.95
C LEU A 354 -157.43 -6.68 8.85
N ARG A 355 -156.73 -7.15 9.88
CA ARG A 355 -157.29 -8.02 10.93
C ARG A 355 -158.32 -7.27 11.77
N CYS A 356 -158.09 -6.02 12.14
CA CYS A 356 -159.07 -5.17 12.83
C CYS A 356 -160.31 -4.91 11.95
N VAL A 357 -160.15 -4.66 10.65
CA VAL A 357 -161.27 -4.52 9.69
C VAL A 357 -162.06 -5.82 9.54
N LYS A 358 -161.41 -6.99 9.59
CA LYS A 358 -162.11 -8.28 9.70
C LYS A 358 -162.85 -8.43 11.03
N ALA A 359 -162.18 -8.15 12.16
CA ALA A 359 -162.75 -8.26 13.50
C ALA A 359 -163.95 -7.31 13.72
N GLN A 360 -164.01 -6.17 13.02
CA GLN A 360 -165.17 -5.27 13.01
C GLN A 360 -166.34 -5.76 12.14
N LYS A 361 -166.17 -6.80 11.30
CA LYS A 361 -167.18 -7.21 10.31
C LYS A 361 -167.83 -8.58 10.57
N GLU A 362 -167.29 -9.38 11.50
CA GLU A 362 -167.82 -10.71 11.85
C GLU A 362 -168.28 -10.79 13.31
N GLN A 363 -169.39 -10.13 13.63
CA GLN A 363 -170.18 -10.35 14.85
C GLN A 363 -171.64 -10.69 14.50
N LEU A 364 -171.92 -11.95 14.11
CA LEU A 364 -173.25 -12.62 14.17
C LEU A 364 -173.22 -14.05 13.55
N SER A 365 -172.59 -15.04 14.20
CA SER A 365 -173.04 -16.46 14.18
C SER A 365 -172.22 -17.35 15.13
N THR A 366 -172.86 -18.39 15.67
CA THR A 366 -172.35 -19.38 16.64
C THR A 366 -171.63 -20.57 15.97
N GLY A 367 -170.62 -21.17 16.62
CA GLY A 367 -170.50 -22.66 16.65
C GLY A 367 -169.17 -23.38 16.34
N MET A 368 -168.44 -23.76 17.41
CA MET A 368 -168.02 -25.15 17.75
C MET A 368 -167.13 -26.08 16.83
N VAL A 369 -166.13 -26.71 17.48
CA VAL A 369 -165.41 -28.01 17.20
C VAL A 369 -164.31 -28.11 16.07
N PRO A 370 -163.47 -29.20 15.90
CA PRO A 370 -161.99 -29.07 15.87
C PRO A 370 -161.24 -29.94 14.79
N LEU A 371 -160.05 -30.50 15.13
CA LEU A 371 -159.11 -31.42 14.41
C LEU A 371 -158.10 -30.76 13.44
N GLY A 372 -156.91 -31.31 13.13
CA GLY A 372 -156.12 -32.47 13.67
C GLY A 372 -154.69 -32.02 14.05
N SER A 373 -153.53 -32.67 13.78
CA SER A 373 -153.01 -34.02 13.42
C SER A 373 -151.54 -33.83 12.96
N ASN A 374 -150.52 -34.71 12.97
CA ASN A 374 -150.21 -36.08 13.45
C ASN A 374 -148.64 -36.12 13.61
N GLU A 375 -147.89 -36.99 14.31
CA GLU A 375 -148.05 -38.32 14.96
C GLU A 375 -147.76 -39.56 14.07
N GLY A 376 -146.61 -40.23 14.33
CA GLY A 376 -146.07 -41.46 13.71
C GLY A 376 -144.52 -41.47 13.62
N SER A 377 -143.66 -42.35 14.19
CA SER A 377 -143.73 -43.70 14.83
C SER A 377 -144.00 -44.89 13.87
N ASP A 378 -143.65 -46.16 14.14
CA ASP A 378 -142.56 -46.85 14.90
C ASP A 378 -142.65 -48.39 14.66
N SER A 379 -141.60 -49.16 15.00
CA SER A 379 -141.62 -50.61 15.39
C SER A 379 -141.91 -51.77 14.40
N LEU A 380 -141.66 -52.98 14.92
CA LEU A 380 -141.63 -54.35 14.33
C LEU A 380 -143.02 -54.99 14.09
N ALA A 381 -143.09 -56.09 13.31
CA ALA A 381 -143.51 -57.44 13.78
C ALA A 381 -143.75 -58.52 12.67
N GLU A 382 -143.42 -59.77 13.01
CA GLU A 382 -144.02 -61.09 12.67
C GLU A 382 -144.35 -61.60 11.24
N GLU A 383 -144.75 -62.88 11.22
CA GLU A 383 -144.99 -63.82 10.11
C GLU A 383 -146.33 -63.61 9.35
N ILE A 384 -146.65 -64.25 8.21
CA ILE A 384 -146.15 -65.52 7.66
C ILE A 384 -145.92 -65.50 6.11
N ILE A 385 -146.26 -66.58 5.40
CA ILE A 385 -145.65 -67.02 4.14
C ILE A 385 -146.71 -67.35 3.07
N THR A 386 -146.54 -66.85 1.83
CA THR A 386 -146.59 -67.66 0.57
C THR A 386 -145.92 -66.89 -0.60
N PRO A 387 -146.37 -66.88 -1.87
CA PRO A 387 -145.45 -67.03 -3.01
C PRO A 387 -144.48 -65.87 -3.29
N GLU A 388 -144.73 -64.65 -2.81
CA GLU A 388 -143.93 -63.45 -3.06
C GLU A 388 -142.49 -63.58 -2.53
N ILE A 389 -142.21 -64.52 -1.63
CA ILE A 389 -140.87 -64.79 -1.09
C ILE A 389 -139.84 -65.10 -2.18
N ARG A 390 -140.24 -65.63 -3.36
CA ARG A 390 -139.31 -65.79 -4.48
C ARG A 390 -138.85 -64.46 -5.09
N GLU A 391 -139.71 -63.44 -5.11
CA GLU A 391 -139.32 -62.10 -5.54
C GLU A 391 -138.54 -61.39 -4.42
N LYS A 392 -138.97 -61.57 -3.16
CA LYS A 392 -138.26 -61.06 -1.98
C LYS A 392 -136.84 -61.62 -1.88
N LEU A 393 -136.60 -62.87 -2.28
CA LEU A 393 -135.27 -63.46 -2.40
C LEU A 393 -134.41 -62.74 -3.44
N ILE A 394 -134.94 -62.44 -4.64
CA ILE A 394 -134.22 -61.70 -5.68
C ILE A 394 -133.88 -60.28 -5.19
N ARG A 395 -134.80 -59.60 -4.50
CA ARG A 395 -134.55 -58.29 -3.89
C ARG A 395 -133.48 -58.37 -2.78
N LEU A 396 -133.58 -59.32 -1.86
CA LEU A 396 -132.58 -59.55 -0.80
C LEU A 396 -131.20 -59.96 -1.35
N GLN A 397 -131.15 -60.64 -2.50
CA GLN A 397 -129.91 -61.03 -3.17
C GLN A 397 -129.27 -59.86 -3.93
N HIS A 398 -130.08 -58.91 -4.41
CA HIS A 398 -129.60 -57.61 -4.90
C HIS A 398 -129.13 -56.70 -3.75
N GLU A 399 -129.88 -56.67 -2.64
CA GLU A 399 -129.58 -55.92 -1.42
C GLU A 399 -128.26 -56.39 -0.76
N ASN A 400 -128.03 -57.70 -0.66
CA ASN A 400 -126.74 -58.26 -0.22
C ASN A 400 -125.58 -57.86 -1.15
N ASN A 401 -125.83 -57.70 -2.45
CA ASN A 401 -124.80 -57.27 -3.41
C ASN A 401 -124.49 -55.77 -3.26
N MET A 402 -125.51 -54.94 -2.98
CA MET A 402 -125.34 -53.52 -2.66
C MET A 402 -124.66 -53.30 -1.30
N LEU A 403 -124.98 -54.11 -0.29
CA LEU A 403 -124.30 -54.09 1.01
C LEU A 403 -122.83 -54.50 0.89
N LYS A 404 -122.50 -55.46 0.02
CA LYS A 404 -121.10 -55.76 -0.34
C LYS A 404 -120.37 -54.56 -0.93
N LEU A 405 -120.96 -53.89 -1.92
CA LEU A 405 -120.36 -52.71 -2.55
C LEU A 405 -120.17 -51.55 -1.56
N ALA A 406 -121.09 -51.38 -0.59
CA ALA A 406 -120.95 -50.40 0.48
C ALA A 406 -119.81 -50.76 1.46
N GLN A 407 -119.67 -52.05 1.80
CA GLN A 407 -118.58 -52.56 2.64
C GLN A 407 -117.22 -52.39 1.95
N GLU A 408 -117.12 -52.77 0.67
CA GLU A 408 -115.94 -52.58 -0.17
C GLU A 408 -115.57 -51.10 -0.34
N GLY A 409 -116.55 -50.18 -0.35
CA GLY A 409 -116.32 -48.74 -0.29
C GLY A 409 -115.65 -48.29 1.02
N SER A 410 -116.24 -48.63 2.17
CA SER A 410 -115.70 -48.34 3.51
C SER A 410 -114.28 -48.87 3.71
N ASP A 411 -114.02 -50.09 3.24
CA ASP A 411 -112.71 -50.72 3.42
C ASP A 411 -111.66 -50.16 2.44
N ASN A 412 -112.06 -49.70 1.23
CA ASN A 412 -111.18 -48.94 0.34
C ASN A 412 -110.83 -47.54 0.91
N GLU A 413 -111.77 -46.83 1.53
CA GLU A 413 -111.50 -45.54 2.19
C GLU A 413 -110.48 -45.69 3.34
N LYS A 414 -110.58 -46.77 4.12
CA LYS A 414 -109.55 -47.13 5.12
C LYS A 414 -108.19 -47.43 4.49
N ILE A 415 -108.15 -48.17 3.38
CA ILE A 415 -106.89 -48.50 2.69
C ILE A 415 -106.23 -47.22 2.18
N ALA A 416 -106.98 -46.30 1.56
CA ALA A 416 -106.45 -45.01 1.09
C ALA A 416 -105.91 -44.14 2.24
N LEU A 417 -106.62 -44.08 3.37
CA LEU A 417 -106.17 -43.35 4.56
C LEU A 417 -104.88 -43.96 5.15
N LEU A 418 -104.78 -45.29 5.21
CA LEU A 418 -103.58 -45.99 5.67
C LEU A 418 -102.40 -45.82 4.69
N GLN A 419 -102.65 -45.76 3.39
CA GLN A 419 -101.61 -45.45 2.39
C GLN A 419 -101.07 -44.02 2.56
N SER A 420 -101.95 -43.02 2.70
CA SER A 420 -101.55 -41.64 2.97
C SER A 420 -100.71 -41.52 4.25
N LEU A 421 -101.12 -42.17 5.34
CA LEU A 421 -100.37 -42.17 6.60
C LEU A 421 -99.02 -42.89 6.51
N LEU A 422 -98.91 -43.92 5.66
CA LEU A 422 -97.63 -44.59 5.39
C LEU A 422 -96.71 -43.73 4.53
N GLU A 423 -97.26 -42.97 3.58
CA GLU A 423 -96.52 -42.10 2.67
C GLU A 423 -96.02 -40.83 3.37
N ASP A 424 -96.82 -40.24 4.27
CA ASP A 424 -96.39 -39.19 5.22
C ASP A 424 -95.29 -39.70 6.16
N ALA A 425 -95.45 -40.91 6.72
CA ALA A 425 -94.46 -41.50 7.62
C ALA A 425 -93.13 -41.82 6.91
N ASN A 426 -93.17 -42.31 5.66
CA ASN A 426 -91.99 -42.53 4.84
C ASN A 426 -91.34 -41.21 4.39
N SER A 427 -92.12 -40.19 4.06
CA SER A 427 -91.60 -38.86 3.72
C SER A 427 -90.85 -38.27 4.92
N ARG A 428 -91.46 -38.29 6.11
CA ARG A 428 -90.84 -37.82 7.36
C ARG A 428 -89.62 -38.66 7.78
N LYS A 429 -89.62 -39.97 7.48
CA LYS A 429 -88.45 -40.83 7.66
C LYS A 429 -87.31 -40.41 6.72
N ASN A 430 -87.60 -40.17 5.44
CA ASN A 430 -86.60 -39.73 4.47
C ASN A 430 -86.03 -38.35 4.83
N GLU A 431 -86.86 -37.41 5.29
CA GLU A 431 -86.43 -36.11 5.82
C GLU A 431 -85.43 -36.28 6.98
N LEU A 432 -85.76 -37.11 7.98
CA LEU A 432 -84.89 -37.41 9.13
C LEU A 432 -83.64 -38.22 8.75
N GLU A 433 -83.69 -39.04 7.70
CA GLU A 433 -82.50 -39.70 7.14
C GLU A 433 -81.62 -38.71 6.37
N THR A 434 -82.18 -37.67 5.73
CA THR A 434 -81.39 -36.58 5.15
C THR A 434 -80.79 -35.63 6.20
N GLU A 435 -81.53 -35.27 7.27
CA GLU A 435 -80.98 -34.46 8.37
C GLU A 435 -79.89 -35.21 9.17
N ASN A 436 -79.98 -36.54 9.28
CA ASN A 436 -78.89 -37.37 9.83
C ASN A 436 -77.79 -37.72 8.80
N SER A 437 -77.93 -37.32 7.53
CA SER A 437 -76.89 -37.50 6.50
C SER A 437 -75.93 -36.30 6.38
N ASP A 438 -76.12 -35.24 7.18
CA ASP A 438 -75.10 -34.20 7.40
C ASP A 438 -73.98 -34.79 8.29
N ASP A 439 -73.16 -35.64 7.66
CA ASP A 439 -72.22 -36.56 8.27
C ASP A 439 -71.11 -35.82 9.08
N PRO A 440 -71.02 -36.01 10.41
CA PRO A 440 -69.97 -35.42 11.23
C PRO A 440 -68.55 -35.76 10.76
N ASP A 441 -68.35 -36.93 10.14
CA ASP A 441 -67.04 -37.35 9.65
C ASP A 441 -66.56 -36.51 8.45
N LEU A 442 -67.47 -35.90 7.66
CA LEU A 442 -67.09 -35.09 6.51
C LEU A 442 -66.45 -33.75 6.95
N PHE A 443 -67.03 -33.07 7.94
CA PHE A 443 -66.47 -31.84 8.50
C PHE A 443 -65.18 -32.11 9.29
N VAL A 444 -65.13 -33.21 10.04
CA VAL A 444 -63.90 -33.65 10.73
C VAL A 444 -62.81 -33.99 9.73
N ALA A 445 -63.12 -34.68 8.62
CA ALA A 445 -62.17 -35.00 7.57
C ALA A 445 -61.58 -33.73 6.92
N ASP A 446 -62.40 -32.76 6.52
CA ASP A 446 -61.90 -31.51 5.91
C ASP A 446 -61.02 -30.70 6.88
N VAL A 447 -61.42 -30.59 8.15
CA VAL A 447 -60.61 -29.94 9.20
C VAL A 447 -59.29 -30.69 9.44
N VAL A 448 -59.29 -32.03 9.38
CA VAL A 448 -58.09 -32.86 9.50
C VAL A 448 -57.18 -32.75 8.26
N VAL A 449 -57.75 -32.65 7.05
CA VAL A 449 -57.00 -32.40 5.81
C VAL A 449 -56.36 -31.01 5.86
N SER A 450 -57.12 -29.95 6.14
CA SER A 450 -56.60 -28.58 6.27
C SER A 450 -55.52 -28.46 7.34
N LYS A 451 -55.65 -29.18 8.47
CA LYS A 451 -54.59 -29.23 9.51
C LYS A 451 -53.37 -30.03 9.05
N ARG A 452 -53.53 -31.17 8.36
CA ARG A 452 -52.42 -31.94 7.77
C ARG A 452 -51.66 -31.14 6.72
N GLU A 453 -52.36 -30.36 5.90
CA GLU A 453 -51.78 -29.52 4.86
C GLU A 453 -50.89 -28.43 5.47
N LYS A 454 -51.42 -27.69 6.46
CA LYS A 454 -50.66 -26.68 7.24
C LYS A 454 -49.46 -27.31 7.97
N LEU A 455 -49.61 -28.53 8.51
CA LEU A 455 -48.50 -29.28 9.10
C LEU A 455 -47.42 -29.62 8.06
N ARG A 456 -47.82 -30.04 6.85
CA ARG A 456 -46.90 -30.34 5.74
C ARG A 456 -46.17 -29.08 5.26
N GLU A 457 -46.86 -27.95 5.19
CA GLU A 457 -46.33 -26.65 4.79
C GLU A 457 -45.31 -26.12 5.82
N VAL A 458 -45.67 -26.08 7.11
CA VAL A 458 -44.76 -25.72 8.21
C VAL A 458 -43.54 -26.66 8.27
N ASN A 459 -43.72 -27.96 8.04
CA ASN A 459 -42.60 -28.90 8.01
C ASN A 459 -41.69 -28.69 6.79
N SER A 460 -42.22 -28.25 5.64
CA SER A 460 -41.43 -27.83 4.48
C SER A 460 -40.65 -26.54 4.75
N GLU A 461 -41.23 -25.56 5.43
CA GLU A 461 -40.50 -24.37 5.88
C GLU A 461 -39.40 -24.70 6.89
N LEU A 462 -39.68 -25.60 7.84
CA LEU A 462 -38.71 -26.05 8.82
C LEU A 462 -37.55 -26.77 8.14
N GLN A 463 -37.82 -27.67 7.18
CA GLN A 463 -36.80 -28.38 6.41
C GLN A 463 -35.94 -27.42 5.57
N LYS A 464 -36.54 -26.37 4.96
CA LYS A 464 -35.79 -25.30 4.27
C LYS A 464 -34.90 -24.51 5.24
N LYS A 465 -35.37 -24.24 6.46
CA LYS A 465 -34.59 -23.55 7.50
C LYS A 465 -33.45 -24.41 8.04
N CYS A 466 -33.64 -25.72 8.21
CA CYS A 466 -32.55 -26.66 8.52
C CYS A 466 -31.49 -26.63 7.42
N ALA A 467 -31.87 -26.88 6.16
CA ALA A 467 -30.92 -26.85 5.04
C ALA A 467 -30.15 -25.52 4.91
N TYR A 468 -30.80 -24.38 5.23
CA TYR A 468 -30.16 -23.07 5.26
C TYR A 468 -29.19 -22.87 6.46
N ILE A 469 -29.45 -23.51 7.60
CA ILE A 469 -28.53 -23.56 8.73
C ILE A 469 -27.33 -24.47 8.40
N ASP A 470 -27.59 -25.65 7.82
CA ASP A 470 -26.57 -26.60 7.35
C ASP A 470 -25.64 -25.96 6.30
N ASP A 471 -26.17 -25.07 5.45
CA ASP A 471 -25.40 -24.26 4.48
C ASP A 471 -24.58 -23.14 5.15
N LEU A 472 -24.97 -22.65 6.32
CA LEU A 472 -24.29 -21.57 7.05
C LEU A 472 -23.23 -22.08 8.02
N GLU A 473 -23.42 -23.25 8.63
CA GLU A 473 -22.46 -23.88 9.57
C GLU A 473 -21.03 -24.02 9.01
N PRO A 474 -20.77 -24.49 7.76
CA PRO A 474 -19.42 -24.52 7.18
C PRO A 474 -18.85 -23.12 6.93
N LYS A 475 -19.70 -22.11 6.69
CA LYS A 475 -19.27 -20.71 6.50
C LYS A 475 -18.90 -20.08 7.85
N TYR A 476 -19.68 -20.36 8.90
CA TYR A 476 -19.42 -19.91 10.26
C TYR A 476 -18.15 -20.55 10.83
N THR A 477 -17.99 -21.87 10.72
CA THR A 477 -16.79 -22.58 11.20
C THR A 477 -15.53 -22.15 10.46
N SER A 478 -15.58 -21.98 9.12
CA SER A 478 -14.44 -21.43 8.36
C SER A 478 -14.12 -19.98 8.77
N SER A 479 -15.13 -19.15 9.04
CA SER A 479 -14.89 -17.80 9.57
C SER A 479 -14.32 -17.81 10.99
N SER A 480 -14.72 -18.78 11.84
CA SER A 480 -14.22 -18.93 13.21
C SER A 480 -12.75 -19.36 13.22
N GLN A 481 -12.38 -20.37 12.42
CA GLN A 481 -10.99 -20.78 12.23
C GLN A 481 -10.12 -19.61 11.75
N LYS A 482 -10.65 -18.78 10.84
CA LYS A 482 -9.93 -17.62 10.31
C LYS A 482 -9.78 -16.47 11.31
N VAL A 483 -10.66 -16.37 12.31
CA VAL A 483 -10.46 -15.47 13.46
C VAL A 483 -9.36 -16.04 14.37
N GLU A 484 -9.40 -17.34 14.68
CA GLU A 484 -8.40 -18.03 15.51
C GLU A 484 -6.98 -17.94 14.91
N GLU A 485 -6.82 -18.17 13.60
CA GLU A 485 -5.57 -17.94 12.84
C GLU A 485 -5.04 -16.50 12.98
N LEU A 486 -5.94 -15.51 12.93
CA LEU A 486 -5.58 -14.09 13.03
C LEU A 486 -5.24 -13.69 14.47
N GLU A 487 -5.90 -14.26 15.48
CA GLU A 487 -5.57 -14.06 16.89
C GLU A 487 -4.22 -14.68 17.26
N GLU A 488 -3.90 -15.88 16.76
CA GLU A 488 -2.55 -16.46 16.92
C GLU A 488 -1.48 -15.61 16.20
N ALA A 489 -1.76 -15.13 14.98
CA ALA A 489 -0.84 -14.28 14.24
C ALA A 489 -0.61 -12.92 14.95
N LEU A 490 -1.64 -12.33 15.53
CA LEU A 490 -1.55 -11.09 16.32
C LEU A 490 -0.71 -11.32 17.58
N LYS A 491 -1.03 -12.34 18.36
CA LYS A 491 -0.31 -12.73 19.59
C LYS A 491 1.17 -13.01 19.33
N LYS A 492 1.50 -13.62 18.19
CA LYS A 492 2.89 -13.81 17.74
C LYS A 492 3.57 -12.48 17.43
N LYS A 493 2.87 -11.53 16.79
CA LYS A 493 3.40 -10.19 16.52
C LYS A 493 3.64 -9.37 17.79
N ASP A 494 2.80 -9.52 18.80
CA ASP A 494 3.01 -8.86 20.10
C ASP A 494 4.27 -9.40 20.81
N GLU A 495 4.50 -10.71 20.79
CA GLU A 495 5.70 -11.33 21.37
C GLU A 495 6.98 -11.01 20.56
N ASP A 496 6.89 -10.91 19.22
CA ASP A 496 7.97 -10.38 18.36
C ASP A 496 8.28 -8.91 18.70
N MET A 497 7.25 -8.07 18.88
CA MET A 497 7.40 -6.64 19.19
C MET A 497 8.05 -6.44 20.57
N LYS A 498 7.60 -7.16 21.58
CA LYS A 498 8.15 -7.19 22.94
C LYS A 498 9.62 -7.65 22.97
N GLN A 499 9.99 -8.66 22.17
CA GLN A 499 11.39 -9.04 21.98
C GLN A 499 12.22 -7.93 21.32
N MET A 500 11.66 -7.19 20.37
CA MET A 500 12.33 -6.04 19.76
C MET A 500 12.50 -4.88 20.74
N GLU A 501 11.49 -4.56 21.55
CA GLU A 501 11.63 -3.57 22.64
C GLU A 501 12.76 -3.94 23.61
N ASP A 502 12.84 -5.19 24.05
CA ASP A 502 13.86 -5.62 25.00
C ASP A 502 15.26 -5.66 24.38
N ARG A 503 15.37 -5.82 23.06
CA ARG A 503 16.62 -5.56 22.32
C ARG A 503 16.94 -4.06 22.32
N TYR A 504 15.99 -3.19 21.98
CA TYR A 504 16.18 -1.74 22.01
C TYR A 504 16.58 -1.23 23.41
N LYS A 505 15.92 -1.67 24.49
CA LYS A 505 16.29 -1.36 25.88
C LYS A 505 17.74 -1.74 26.19
N LYS A 506 18.20 -2.92 25.74
CA LYS A 506 19.59 -3.38 25.90
C LYS A 506 20.59 -2.53 25.11
N TYR A 507 20.28 -2.11 23.88
CA TYR A 507 21.12 -1.17 23.14
C TYR A 507 21.15 0.22 23.79
N LEU A 508 20.01 0.70 24.29
CA LEU A 508 19.89 1.99 24.97
C LEU A 508 20.72 2.04 26.27
N GLU A 509 20.70 0.97 27.08
CA GLU A 509 21.55 0.88 28.28
C GLU A 509 23.04 0.71 27.96
N LYS A 510 23.39 0.01 26.86
CA LYS A 510 24.78 0.00 26.35
C LYS A 510 25.24 1.41 25.98
N ALA A 511 24.44 2.16 25.22
CA ALA A 511 24.74 3.54 24.86
C ALA A 511 24.89 4.44 26.10
N LYS A 512 23.95 4.38 27.05
CA LYS A 512 24.06 5.05 28.36
C LYS A 512 25.31 4.65 29.15
N SER A 513 25.75 3.38 29.06
CA SER A 513 26.98 2.93 29.70
C SER A 513 28.22 3.54 29.07
N VAL A 514 28.30 3.57 27.73
CA VAL A 514 29.41 4.20 27.00
C VAL A 514 29.46 5.71 27.28
N ILE A 515 28.31 6.39 27.29
CA ILE A 515 28.21 7.81 27.67
C ILE A 515 28.70 8.04 29.11
N ARG A 516 28.31 7.19 30.08
CA ARG A 516 28.81 7.27 31.47
C ARG A 516 30.32 7.08 31.59
N THR A 517 30.94 6.24 30.75
CA THR A 517 32.40 6.08 30.72
C THR A 517 33.14 7.21 29.99
N LEU A 518 32.45 7.97 29.14
CA LEU A 518 33.00 9.11 28.38
C LEU A 518 32.73 10.48 29.04
N ASP A 519 31.81 10.58 30.01
CA ASP A 519 31.54 11.83 30.73
C ASP A 519 32.75 12.23 31.61
N PRO A 520 33.44 13.36 31.31
CA PRO A 520 34.62 13.79 32.06
C PRO A 520 34.34 14.09 33.55
N LYS A 521 33.07 14.23 33.96
CA LYS A 521 32.67 14.53 35.34
C LYS A 521 32.62 13.31 36.26
N GLN A 522 32.62 12.08 35.72
CA GLN A 522 32.64 10.86 36.55
C GLN A 522 33.99 10.12 36.55
N ASN A 523 34.85 10.33 35.56
CA ASN A 523 36.12 9.60 35.43
C ASN A 523 37.27 10.23 36.24
N GLN A 524 37.27 10.00 37.57
CA GLN A 524 38.22 10.58 38.53
C GLN A 524 39.71 10.32 38.24
N GLY A 525 40.07 9.32 37.42
CA GLY A 525 41.46 9.04 37.06
C GLY A 525 42.11 10.07 36.12
N SER A 526 41.31 10.82 35.35
CA SER A 526 41.80 11.70 34.27
C SER A 526 42.17 13.13 34.68
N ALA A 527 41.79 13.55 35.89
CA ALA A 527 41.93 14.94 36.34
C ALA A 527 43.38 15.49 36.38
N PRO A 528 44.42 14.72 36.79
CA PRO A 528 45.78 15.26 36.88
C PRO A 528 46.39 15.61 35.52
N GLU A 529 46.17 14.75 34.52
CA GLU A 529 46.73 14.88 33.17
C GLU A 529 46.08 16.04 32.41
N VAL A 530 44.75 16.14 32.47
CA VAL A 530 44.01 17.29 31.89
C VAL A 530 44.43 18.61 32.54
N GLN A 531 44.79 18.63 33.82
CA GLN A 531 45.30 19.84 34.47
C GLN A 531 46.76 20.14 34.09
N ALA A 532 47.61 19.13 33.92
CA ALA A 532 48.98 19.30 33.43
C ALA A 532 48.99 19.88 32.00
N LEU A 533 48.17 19.35 31.10
CA LEU A 533 48.02 19.84 29.73
C LEU A 533 47.50 21.29 29.68
N LYS A 534 46.54 21.65 30.54
CA LYS A 534 46.09 23.05 30.69
C LYS A 534 47.20 23.99 31.16
N ASN A 535 48.03 23.55 32.10
CA ASN A 535 49.16 24.35 32.58
C ASN A 535 50.21 24.55 31.47
N GLN A 536 50.52 23.50 30.70
CA GLN A 536 51.44 23.57 29.56
C GLN A 536 50.90 24.48 28.44
N LEU A 537 49.61 24.40 28.11
CA LEU A 537 48.96 25.28 27.13
C LEU A 537 49.11 26.75 27.56
N GLN A 538 48.80 27.07 28.82
CA GLN A 538 48.92 28.42 29.35
C GLN A 538 50.38 28.92 29.39
N GLU A 539 51.36 28.03 29.52
CA GLU A 539 52.78 28.38 29.42
C GLU A 539 53.22 28.65 27.98
N LYS A 540 52.73 27.86 27.01
CA LYS A 540 52.94 28.11 25.57
C LYS A 540 52.27 29.42 25.12
N GLU A 541 51.07 29.73 25.61
CA GLU A 541 50.40 31.02 25.37
C GLU A 541 51.26 32.21 25.84
N ARG A 542 51.85 32.14 27.04
CA ARG A 542 52.78 33.19 27.54
C ARG A 542 54.05 33.28 26.70
N MET A 543 54.58 32.15 26.25
CA MET A 543 55.78 32.09 25.42
C MET A 543 55.54 32.77 24.06
N LEU A 544 54.40 32.49 23.42
CA LEU A 544 53.97 33.16 22.18
C LEU A 544 53.86 34.68 22.36
N HIS A 545 53.15 35.16 23.39
CA HIS A 545 53.05 36.60 23.69
C HIS A 545 54.41 37.28 23.94
N SER A 546 55.42 36.55 24.43
CA SER A 546 56.77 37.09 24.57
C SER A 546 57.49 37.17 23.21
N LEU A 547 57.39 36.12 22.39
CA LEU A 547 58.02 36.05 21.08
C LEU A 547 57.43 37.08 20.10
N GLU A 548 56.10 37.28 20.11
CA GLU A 548 55.42 38.34 19.34
C GLU A 548 55.95 39.72 19.74
N LYS A 549 56.04 39.99 21.04
CA LYS A 549 56.55 41.25 21.59
C LYS A 549 58.01 41.51 21.26
N ASP A 550 58.85 40.47 21.18
CA ASP A 550 60.26 40.59 20.82
C ASP A 550 60.45 40.69 19.29
N TYR A 551 59.59 40.05 18.50
CA TYR A 551 59.50 40.25 17.06
C TYR A 551 59.12 41.71 16.71
N ASP A 552 58.12 42.28 17.38
CA ASP A 552 57.69 43.68 17.15
C ASP A 552 58.78 44.69 17.51
N LYS A 553 59.55 44.47 18.59
CA LYS A 553 60.76 45.27 18.89
C LYS A 553 61.79 45.18 17.76
N THR A 554 62.07 43.96 17.31
CA THR A 554 63.08 43.68 16.26
C THR A 554 62.66 44.25 14.91
N LYS A 555 61.36 44.31 14.64
CA LYS A 555 60.78 45.01 13.49
C LYS A 555 60.93 46.53 13.65
N ALA A 556 60.53 47.11 14.78
CA ALA A 556 60.65 48.55 15.04
C ALA A 556 62.11 49.05 15.00
N GLN A 557 63.08 48.22 15.39
CA GLN A 557 64.51 48.50 15.25
C GLN A 557 64.94 48.53 13.78
N ARG A 558 64.60 47.53 12.97
CA ARG A 558 64.87 47.53 11.52
C ARG A 558 64.21 48.71 10.81
N ASP A 559 62.94 48.99 11.12
CA ASP A 559 62.21 50.17 10.63
C ASP A 559 62.91 51.49 11.00
N GLN A 560 63.71 51.55 12.09
CA GLN A 560 64.50 52.71 12.48
C GLN A 560 65.86 52.74 11.76
N GLU A 561 66.53 51.60 11.61
CA GLU A 561 67.79 51.45 10.87
C GLU A 561 67.61 51.82 9.39
N GLU A 562 66.54 51.35 8.73
CA GLU A 562 66.21 51.73 7.36
C GLU A 562 66.03 53.24 7.21
N LYS A 563 65.33 53.90 8.14
CA LYS A 563 65.17 55.37 8.14
C LYS A 563 66.51 56.10 8.31
N LEU A 564 67.42 55.57 9.12
CA LEU A 564 68.78 56.11 9.28
C LEU A 564 69.62 55.91 8.00
N ILE A 565 69.54 54.73 7.37
CA ILE A 565 70.23 54.42 6.11
C ILE A 565 69.74 55.34 4.98
N VAL A 566 68.43 55.49 4.81
CA VAL A 566 67.83 56.40 3.80
C VAL A 566 68.24 57.85 4.06
N SER A 567 68.24 58.29 5.32
CA SER A 567 68.68 59.64 5.70
C SER A 567 70.18 59.86 5.40
N ALA A 568 71.02 58.86 5.67
CA ALA A 568 72.45 58.91 5.36
C ALA A 568 72.70 58.96 3.84
N TRP A 569 71.99 58.15 3.06
CA TRP A 569 72.04 58.16 1.59
C TRP A 569 71.59 59.51 1.00
N TYR A 570 70.50 60.08 1.51
CA TYR A 570 70.04 61.41 1.07
C TYR A 570 71.08 62.50 1.37
N ASN A 571 71.62 62.52 2.59
CA ASN A 571 72.67 63.47 2.98
C ASN A 571 73.96 63.29 2.16
N MET A 572 74.37 62.06 1.87
CA MET A 572 75.50 61.75 1.00
C MET A 572 75.27 62.23 -0.44
N GLY A 573 74.07 61.98 -0.99
CA GLY A 573 73.66 62.47 -2.31
C GLY A 573 73.65 64.01 -2.39
N MET A 574 73.15 64.69 -1.36
CA MET A 574 73.19 66.15 -1.24
C MET A 574 74.62 66.68 -1.14
N ALA A 575 75.50 66.03 -0.38
CA ALA A 575 76.92 66.41 -0.29
C ALA A 575 77.63 66.25 -1.64
N LEU A 576 77.36 65.18 -2.38
CA LEU A 576 77.91 64.93 -3.72
C LEU A 576 77.37 65.94 -4.75
N GLN A 577 76.07 66.24 -4.74
CA GLN A 577 75.49 67.27 -5.61
C GLN A 577 76.04 68.67 -5.31
N LYS A 578 76.18 69.01 -4.02
CA LYS A 578 76.79 70.27 -3.58
C LYS A 578 78.24 70.37 -4.08
N LYS A 579 79.06 69.34 -3.86
CA LYS A 579 80.44 69.30 -4.36
C LYS A 579 80.49 69.46 -5.88
N ALA A 580 79.65 68.73 -6.62
CA ALA A 580 79.57 68.87 -8.07
C ALA A 580 79.08 70.26 -8.54
N ALA A 581 78.32 71.00 -7.72
CA ALA A 581 77.99 72.40 -7.98
C ALA A 581 79.16 73.35 -7.68
N GLU A 582 79.88 73.11 -6.57
CA GLU A 582 81.10 73.84 -6.19
C GLU A 582 82.22 73.66 -7.24
N ASP A 583 82.44 72.44 -7.74
CA ASP A 583 83.38 72.14 -8.82
C ASP A 583 83.02 72.88 -10.13
N ARG A 584 81.72 72.99 -10.46
CA ARG A 584 81.24 73.77 -11.63
C ARG A 584 81.38 75.28 -11.43
N LEU A 585 81.17 75.79 -10.21
CA LEU A 585 81.43 77.19 -9.87
C LEU A 585 82.93 77.53 -9.91
N ALA A 586 83.78 76.63 -9.41
CA ALA A 586 85.24 76.74 -9.49
C ALA A 586 85.73 76.76 -10.95
N SER A 587 85.21 75.87 -11.79
CA SER A 587 85.45 75.88 -13.25
C SER A 587 85.05 77.22 -13.89
N THR A 588 83.89 77.76 -13.52
CA THR A 588 83.41 79.07 -14.00
C THR A 588 84.30 80.25 -13.52
N GLY A 589 85.04 80.07 -12.42
CA GLY A 589 86.04 81.03 -11.90
C GLY A 589 87.29 81.24 -12.77
N SER A 590 87.43 80.47 -13.87
CA SER A 590 88.51 80.62 -14.86
C SER A 590 88.34 81.85 -15.78
N GLY A 591 87.09 82.31 -16.03
CA GLY A 591 86.79 83.39 -16.97
C GLY A 591 86.91 84.83 -16.42
N GLN A 592 87.30 85.02 -15.16
CA GLN A 592 87.36 86.36 -14.54
C GLN A 592 88.66 87.10 -14.89
N SER A 593 88.55 88.22 -15.61
CA SER A 593 89.69 89.06 -15.97
C SER A 593 90.49 89.55 -14.75
N PHE A 594 91.77 89.87 -14.95
CA PHE A 594 92.70 90.29 -13.90
C PHE A 594 92.14 91.46 -13.04
N LEU A 595 91.50 92.45 -13.67
CA LEU A 595 90.87 93.60 -13.02
C LEU A 595 89.60 93.27 -12.20
N ALA A 596 89.01 92.08 -12.37
CA ALA A 596 87.93 91.59 -11.51
C ALA A 596 88.51 90.94 -10.24
N ARG A 597 89.54 90.08 -10.39
CA ARG A 597 90.25 89.47 -9.24
C ARG A 597 90.86 90.54 -8.31
N GLN A 598 91.47 91.59 -8.87
CA GLN A 598 92.05 92.67 -8.07
C GLN A 598 91.01 93.45 -7.24
N ARG A 599 89.78 93.62 -7.74
CA ARG A 599 88.68 94.30 -7.02
C ARG A 599 88.06 93.42 -5.93
N GLN A 600 88.00 92.11 -6.12
CA GLN A 600 87.53 91.19 -5.07
C GLN A 600 88.55 91.05 -3.94
N ALA A 601 89.85 90.89 -4.26
CA ALA A 601 90.92 90.73 -3.27
C ALA A 601 91.03 91.90 -2.27
N THR A 602 90.67 93.12 -2.66
CA THR A 602 90.61 94.29 -1.77
C THR A 602 89.38 94.33 -0.87
N SER A 603 88.28 93.64 -1.22
CA SER A 603 87.03 93.68 -0.46
C SER A 603 86.98 92.64 0.66
N THR A 604 87.53 91.44 0.45
CA THR A 604 87.37 90.30 1.38
C THR A 604 88.20 90.40 2.67
N ARG A 605 88.97 91.48 2.87
CA ARG A 605 89.72 91.73 4.13
C ARG A 605 88.86 92.20 5.31
N ARG A 606 87.53 92.23 5.16
CA ARG A 606 86.55 92.46 6.24
C ARG A 606 85.42 91.42 6.21
N SER A 607 85.56 90.39 7.04
CA SER A 607 84.57 90.01 8.06
C SER A 607 85.03 88.78 8.86
N TYR A 608 84.84 88.82 10.19
CA TYR A 608 84.91 87.65 11.06
C TYR A 608 83.57 86.89 11.03
N PRO A 609 83.53 85.59 11.37
CA PRO A 609 82.31 84.79 11.31
C PRO A 609 81.32 85.12 12.44
N GLY A 610 80.05 85.26 12.09
CA GLY A 610 78.94 85.34 13.04
C GLY A 610 78.44 83.96 13.46
N HIS A 611 78.35 83.72 14.76
CA HIS A 611 77.91 82.45 15.37
C HIS A 611 76.38 82.35 15.46
N VAL A 612 75.80 81.23 15.02
CA VAL A 612 74.39 80.87 15.28
C VAL A 612 74.26 79.36 15.52
N GLN A 613 73.67 78.98 16.65
CA GLN A 613 73.11 77.64 16.91
C GLN A 613 71.57 77.69 16.82
N PRO A 614 70.95 76.57 16.43
CA PRO A 614 69.67 76.13 17.01
C PRO A 614 69.88 74.76 17.69
N THR A 615 69.90 74.68 19.03
CA THR A 615 68.72 74.47 19.88
C THR A 615 67.91 73.22 19.53
N THR A 616 68.17 72.13 20.25
CA THR A 616 67.31 70.95 20.31
C THR A 616 65.97 71.28 20.98
N ALA A 617 64.86 70.90 20.36
CA ALA A 617 63.55 70.78 21.02
C ALA A 617 63.32 69.32 21.50
N ARG A 618 62.31 69.13 22.35
CA ARG A 618 62.04 67.92 23.13
C ARG A 618 60.72 67.27 22.73
#